data_AF-A0A3Q8RRQ0-F1
#
_entry.id   AF-A0A3Q8RRQ0-F1
#
_cell.length_a   1.000
_cell.length_b   1.000
_cell.length_c   1.000
_cell.angle_alpha   90.00
_cell.angle_beta   90.00
_cell.angle_gamma   90.00
#
_symmetry.space_group_name_H-M   'P 1'
#
loop_
_entity.id
_entity.type
_entity.pdbx_description
1 polymer ?
#
loop_
_entity_poly.entity_id
_entity_poly.type
_entity_poly.pdbx_seq_one_letter_code
_entity_poly.pdbx_strand_id
1 'polypeptide(L)'
;MQWLKRVGYYLIGIALGSLVVLFIWKGKDVSFDYGMDARTLKTIRIKKRLFSDNAQQILATSKIDTTTISTILNNGDVDFGKSKPRLKPCAEYFITGKDSLSHIDLYVIRCDSTATIDKITIN
;
A
#
# COMPACT_ATOMS: atom_id res chain seq x y z
N MET A 1 -35.40 -34.48 11.32
CA MET A 1 -34.33 -33.46 11.45
C MET A 1 -32.95 -33.98 11.02
N GLN A 2 -32.76 -34.42 9.78
CA GLN A 2 -31.43 -34.86 9.28
C GLN A 2 -30.58 -33.69 8.77
N TRP A 3 -31.24 -32.64 8.27
CA TRP A 3 -30.56 -31.46 7.72
C TRP A 3 -29.87 -30.63 8.81
N LEU A 4 -30.53 -30.39 9.95
CA LEU A 4 -29.94 -29.71 11.11
C LEU A 4 -28.68 -30.40 11.63
N LYS A 5 -28.65 -31.73 11.64
CA LYS A 5 -27.46 -32.51 12.05
C LYS A 5 -26.30 -32.29 11.07
N ARG A 6 -26.56 -32.29 9.76
CA ARG A 6 -25.54 -32.01 8.73
C ARG A 6 -24.98 -30.59 8.86
N VAL A 7 -25.85 -29.60 9.06
CA VAL A 7 -25.43 -28.20 9.29
C VAL A 7 -24.60 -28.09 10.57
N GLY A 8 -25.01 -28.75 11.66
CA GLY A 8 -24.27 -28.77 12.92
C GLY A 8 -22.85 -29.34 12.77
N TYR A 9 -22.72 -30.52 12.13
CA TYR A 9 -21.40 -31.10 11.87
C TYR A 9 -20.51 -30.23 10.97
N TYR A 10 -21.10 -29.59 9.95
CA TYR A 10 -20.38 -28.67 9.07
C TYR A 10 -19.88 -27.43 9.82
N LEU A 11 -20.71 -26.83 10.68
CA LEU A 11 -20.32 -25.66 11.46
C LEU A 11 -19.22 -25.96 12.48
N ILE A 12 -19.23 -27.14 13.10
CA ILE A 12 -18.15 -27.59 13.99
C ILE A 12 -16.84 -27.70 13.20
N GLY A 13 -16.88 -28.32 12.01
CA GLY A 13 -15.73 -28.41 11.12
C GLY A 13 -15.19 -27.03 10.71
N ILE A 14 -16.06 -26.10 10.31
CA ILE A 14 -15.69 -24.72 9.99
C ILE A 14 -15.06 -24.02 11.20
N ALA A 15 -15.65 -24.17 12.40
CA ALA A 15 -15.14 -23.51 13.60
C ALA A 15 -13.73 -23.98 13.95
N LEU A 16 -13.50 -25.31 13.94
CA LEU A 16 -12.18 -25.88 14.18
C LEU A 16 -11.17 -25.49 13.09
N GLY A 17 -11.59 -25.56 11.81
CA GLY A 17 -10.74 -25.15 10.69
C GLY A 17 -10.35 -23.67 10.76
N SER A 18 -11.32 -22.81 11.09
CA SER A 18 -11.09 -21.36 11.23
C SER A 18 -10.14 -21.05 12.38
N LEU A 19 -10.24 -21.76 13.51
CA LEU A 19 -9.31 -21.61 14.63
C LEU A 19 -7.87 -21.92 14.19
N VAL A 20 -7.65 -23.03 13.49
CA VAL A 20 -6.32 -23.40 12.97
C VAL A 20 -5.77 -22.33 12.03
N VAL A 21 -6.60 -21.86 11.09
CA VAL A 21 -6.20 -20.79 10.15
C VAL A 21 -5.84 -19.51 10.90
N LEU A 22 -6.62 -19.11 11.91
CA LEU A 22 -6.34 -17.92 12.73
C LEU A 22 -5.00 -18.03 13.45
N PHE A 23 -4.63 -19.20 13.99
CA PHE A 23 -3.33 -19.40 14.62
C PHE A 23 -2.17 -19.28 13.62
N ILE A 24 -2.31 -19.88 12.43
CA ILE A 24 -1.30 -19.77 11.37
C ILE A 24 -1.12 -18.31 10.93
N TRP A 25 -2.24 -17.58 10.77
CA TRP A 25 -2.20 -16.16 10.40
C TRP A 25 -1.64 -15.28 11.51
N LYS A 26 -1.90 -15.54 12.79
CA LYS A 26 -1.27 -14.78 13.88
C LYS A 26 0.25 -14.90 13.89
N GLY A 27 0.79 -16.04 13.49
CA GLY A 27 2.23 -16.27 13.40
C GLY A 27 2.90 -15.69 12.14
N LYS A 28 2.11 -15.16 11.20
CA LYS A 28 2.60 -14.58 9.94
C LYS A 28 2.13 -13.14 9.83
N ASP A 29 3.01 -12.23 9.43
CA ASP A 29 2.60 -10.86 9.12
C ASP A 29 1.88 -10.80 7.75
N VAL A 30 0.66 -11.36 7.71
CA VAL A 30 -0.16 -11.46 6.49
C VAL A 30 -0.98 -10.19 6.31
N SER A 31 -0.80 -9.52 5.16
CA SER A 31 -1.66 -8.43 4.72
C SER A 31 -2.29 -8.74 3.36
N PHE A 32 -3.59 -8.45 3.25
CA PHE A 32 -4.43 -8.81 2.10
C PHE A 32 -4.63 -7.62 1.14
N ASP A 33 -3.55 -7.18 0.50
CA ASP A 33 -3.55 -6.01 -0.41
C ASP A 33 -3.99 -6.40 -1.83
N TYR A 34 -5.26 -6.79 -1.98
CA TYR A 34 -5.80 -7.24 -3.27
C TYR A 34 -6.21 -6.09 -4.19
N GLY A 35 -6.58 -4.93 -3.64
CA GLY A 35 -6.95 -3.74 -4.41
C GLY A 35 -5.77 -3.20 -5.24
N MET A 36 -6.07 -2.58 -6.38
CA MET A 36 -5.04 -2.07 -7.30
C MET A 36 -4.12 -1.04 -6.62
N ASP A 37 -4.69 -0.10 -5.88
CA ASP A 37 -3.92 0.89 -5.12
C ASP A 37 -3.11 0.22 -4.01
N ALA A 38 -3.78 -0.56 -3.14
CA ALA A 38 -3.13 -1.25 -2.02
C ALA A 38 -1.94 -2.10 -2.47
N ARG A 39 -2.10 -2.85 -3.57
CA ARG A 39 -1.03 -3.63 -4.19
C ARG A 39 0.12 -2.74 -4.66
N THR A 40 -0.19 -1.66 -5.38
CA THR A 40 0.81 -0.73 -5.92
C THR A 40 1.59 -0.06 -4.80
N LEU A 41 0.88 0.54 -3.84
CA LEU A 41 1.42 1.17 -2.65
C LEU A 41 2.30 0.21 -1.84
N LYS A 42 1.87 -1.04 -1.64
CA LYS A 42 2.69 -2.06 -0.99
C LYS A 42 3.97 -2.34 -1.77
N THR A 43 3.92 -2.47 -3.09
CA THR A 43 5.13 -2.71 -3.90
C THR A 43 6.14 -1.57 -3.86
N ILE A 44 5.67 -0.34 -3.65
CA ILE A 44 6.51 0.83 -3.43
C ILE A 44 7.11 0.79 -2.02
N ARG A 45 6.28 0.50 -1.01
CA ARG A 45 6.65 0.52 0.41
C ARG A 45 7.68 -0.54 0.82
N ILE A 46 7.66 -1.72 0.21
CA ILE A 46 8.62 -2.80 0.50
C ILE A 46 10.00 -2.58 -0.13
N LYS A 47 10.13 -1.64 -1.08
CA LYS A 47 11.40 -1.32 -1.74
C LYS A 47 12.19 -0.30 -0.94
N LYS A 48 13.51 -0.26 -1.16
CA LYS A 48 14.37 0.74 -0.52
C LYS A 48 13.94 2.14 -0.98
N ARG A 49 13.51 2.97 -0.02
CA ARG A 49 13.06 4.33 -0.27
C ARG A 49 14.24 5.25 -0.49
N LEU A 50 14.18 6.06 -1.55
CA LEU A 50 15.13 7.11 -1.87
C LEU A 50 14.37 8.43 -2.09
N PHE A 51 15.06 9.56 -1.94
CA PHE A 51 14.51 10.88 -2.18
C PHE A 51 15.41 11.63 -3.15
N SER A 52 14.83 12.20 -4.20
CA SER A 52 15.53 13.12 -5.09
C SER A 52 15.90 14.42 -4.35
N ASP A 53 16.83 15.19 -4.90
CA ASP A 53 17.22 16.48 -4.32
C ASP A 53 16.02 17.44 -4.22
N ASN A 54 15.13 17.43 -5.22
CA ASN A 54 13.90 18.23 -5.20
C ASN A 54 12.97 17.82 -4.05
N ALA A 55 12.78 16.51 -3.84
CA ALA A 55 11.96 16.02 -2.75
C ALA A 55 12.59 16.34 -1.38
N GLN A 56 13.92 16.26 -1.26
CA GLN A 56 14.64 16.62 -0.03
C GLN A 56 14.52 18.11 0.28
N GLN A 57 14.58 18.99 -0.72
CA GLN A 57 14.37 20.43 -0.53
C GLN A 57 12.97 20.75 -0.01
N ILE A 58 11.95 20.08 -0.53
CA ILE A 58 10.56 20.27 -0.07
C ILE A 58 10.39 19.74 1.36
N LEU A 59 10.96 18.58 1.68
CA LEU A 59 10.98 18.06 3.05
C LEU A 59 11.69 19.01 4.04
N ALA A 60 12.76 19.68 3.60
CA ALA A 60 13.49 20.64 4.44
C ALA A 60 12.77 21.98 4.62
N THR A 61 11.98 22.40 3.63
CA THR A 61 11.36 23.74 3.60
C THR A 61 9.90 23.73 4.06
N SER A 62 9.20 22.62 3.87
CA SER A 62 7.79 22.47 4.23
C SER A 62 7.62 21.75 5.58
N LYS A 63 6.40 21.74 6.12
CA LYS A 63 6.04 20.97 7.33
C LYS A 63 5.76 19.48 7.04
N ILE A 64 6.20 18.98 5.88
CA ILE A 64 5.97 17.59 5.48
C ILE A 64 7.16 16.75 5.93
N ASP A 65 6.88 15.73 6.73
CA ASP A 65 7.89 14.79 7.20
C ASP A 65 7.80 13.44 6.49
N THR A 66 8.82 12.59 6.70
CA THR A 66 8.85 11.22 6.19
C THR A 66 7.70 10.35 6.72
N THR A 67 7.11 10.72 7.85
CA THR A 67 5.91 10.08 8.43
C THR A 67 4.69 10.36 7.56
N THR A 68 4.48 11.61 7.13
CA THR A 68 3.40 12.02 6.21
C THR A 68 3.47 11.23 4.90
N ILE A 69 4.67 11.13 4.31
CA ILE A 69 4.89 10.34 3.09
C ILE A 69 4.56 8.87 3.33
N SER A 70 4.94 8.33 4.49
CA SER A 70 4.63 6.93 4.83
C SER A 70 3.12 6.72 4.98
N THR A 71 2.38 7.69 5.51
CA THR A 71 0.92 7.65 5.59
C THR A 71 0.28 7.66 4.21
N ILE A 72 0.75 8.53 3.30
CA ILE A 72 0.28 8.54 1.90
C ILE A 72 0.60 7.21 1.21
N LEU A 73 1.78 6.64 1.42
CA LEU A 73 2.14 5.34 0.85
C LEU A 73 1.42 4.15 1.50
N ASN A 74 0.68 4.33 2.60
CA ASN A 74 -0.16 3.28 3.17
C ASN A 74 -1.59 3.37 2.65
N ASN A 75 -2.15 4.59 2.58
CA ASN A 75 -3.59 4.80 2.39
C ASN A 75 -3.96 5.68 1.19
N GLY A 76 -2.97 6.17 0.43
CA GLY A 76 -3.18 7.08 -0.70
C GLY A 76 -3.99 6.48 -1.85
N ASP A 77 -4.22 7.31 -2.86
CA ASP A 77 -4.88 6.95 -4.10
C ASP A 77 -3.87 6.97 -5.25
N VAL A 78 -3.86 5.94 -6.09
CA VAL A 78 -2.95 5.89 -7.24
C VAL A 78 -3.70 6.32 -8.49
N ASP A 79 -3.32 7.46 -9.06
CA ASP A 79 -3.88 7.90 -10.34
C ASP A 79 -3.22 7.13 -11.49
N PHE A 80 -3.82 6.00 -11.88
CA PHE A 80 -3.34 5.19 -12.99
C PHE A 80 -3.41 5.90 -14.35
N GLY A 81 -4.21 6.97 -14.49
CA GLY A 81 -4.29 7.77 -15.70
C GLY A 81 -3.06 8.67 -15.89
N LYS A 82 -2.53 9.20 -14.78
CA LYS A 82 -1.26 9.97 -14.76
C LYS A 82 -0.01 9.11 -14.59
N SER A 83 -0.17 7.88 -14.12
CA SER A 83 0.93 6.94 -13.91
C SER A 83 1.36 6.22 -15.19
N LYS A 84 2.62 5.78 -15.25
CA LYS A 84 3.16 4.94 -16.32
C LYS A 84 3.66 3.60 -15.75
N PRO A 85 2.73 2.70 -15.34
CA PRO A 85 3.10 1.45 -14.65
C PRO A 85 3.86 0.44 -15.51
N ARG A 86 3.81 0.58 -16.84
CA ARG A 86 4.45 -0.34 -17.82
C ARG A 86 5.73 0.23 -18.42
N LEU A 87 6.17 1.42 -17.97
CA LEU A 87 7.41 2.04 -18.43
C LEU A 87 8.62 1.19 -17.98
N LYS A 88 9.60 1.04 -18.87
CA LYS A 88 10.88 0.36 -18.61
C LYS A 88 12.02 1.39 -18.73
N PRO A 89 13.05 1.36 -17.87
CA PRO A 89 13.34 0.31 -16.87
C PRO A 89 12.56 0.45 -15.56
N CYS A 90 12.04 1.63 -15.24
CA CYS A 90 11.31 1.89 -14.01
C CYS A 90 9.89 2.39 -14.29
N ALA A 91 8.95 1.98 -13.45
CA ALA A 91 7.56 2.40 -13.53
C ALA A 91 7.36 3.70 -12.76
N GLU A 92 6.54 4.61 -13.31
CA GLU A 92 6.24 5.90 -12.69
C GLU A 92 4.81 5.87 -12.13
N TYR A 93 4.64 6.39 -10.92
CA TYR A 93 3.35 6.43 -10.24
C TYR A 93 3.06 7.83 -9.70
N PHE A 94 1.84 8.29 -9.94
CA PHE A 94 1.29 9.50 -9.34
C PHE A 94 0.35 9.09 -8.22
N ILE A 95 0.62 9.56 -7.00
CA ILE A 95 -0.08 9.13 -5.78
C ILE A 95 -0.58 10.37 -5.05
N THR A 96 -1.87 10.47 -4.83
CA THR A 96 -2.48 11.56 -4.06
C THR A 96 -2.79 11.07 -2.65
N GLY A 97 -2.55 11.92 -1.65
CA GLY A 97 -2.94 11.62 -0.27
C GLY A 97 -4.47 11.53 -0.12
N LYS A 98 -4.92 10.93 0.98
CA LYS A 98 -6.35 10.88 1.34
C LYS A 98 -6.62 11.75 2.57
N ASP A 99 -7.89 12.10 2.76
CA ASP A 99 -8.40 12.85 3.90
C ASP A 99 -7.68 14.19 4.07
N SER A 100 -7.04 14.40 5.22
CA SER A 100 -6.26 15.60 5.54
C SER A 100 -5.01 15.79 4.67
N LEU A 101 -4.57 14.75 3.96
CA LEU A 101 -3.40 14.76 3.08
C LEU A 101 -3.76 14.87 1.59
N SER A 102 -5.03 15.11 1.26
CA SER A 102 -5.52 15.23 -0.12
C SER A 102 -4.90 16.38 -0.93
N HIS A 103 -4.29 17.35 -0.25
CA HIS A 103 -3.54 18.45 -0.86
C HIS A 103 -2.10 18.08 -1.23
N ILE A 104 -1.63 16.86 -0.92
CA ILE A 104 -0.26 16.42 -1.19
C ILE A 104 -0.28 15.33 -2.26
N ASP A 105 0.46 15.60 -3.34
CA ASP A 105 0.72 14.66 -4.41
C ASP A 105 2.18 14.20 -4.40
N LEU A 106 2.40 12.91 -4.61
CA LEU A 106 3.70 12.29 -4.72
C LEU A 106 3.90 11.72 -6.12
N TYR A 107 5.03 12.06 -6.72
CA TYR A 107 5.51 11.42 -7.93
C TYR A 107 6.62 10.43 -7.58
N VAL A 108 6.37 9.15 -7.82
CA VAL A 108 7.22 8.05 -7.35
C VAL A 108 7.71 7.22 -8.52
N ILE A 109 9.02 7.03 -8.60
CA ILE A 109 9.67 6.17 -9.58
C ILE A 109 10.03 4.85 -8.89
N ARG A 110 9.40 3.77 -9.33
CA ARG A 110 9.58 2.41 -8.81
C ARG A 110 10.44 1.58 -9.76
N CYS A 111 11.64 1.24 -9.33
CA CYS A 111 12.54 0.32 -10.00
C CYS A 111 12.50 -1.08 -9.33
N ASP A 112 13.38 -2.01 -9.70
CA ASP A 112 13.37 -3.38 -9.19
C ASP A 112 13.75 -3.47 -7.70
N SER A 113 14.72 -2.70 -7.24
CA SER A 113 15.19 -2.71 -5.84
C SER A 113 14.81 -1.46 -5.04
N THR A 114 14.53 -0.35 -5.72
CA THR A 114 14.35 0.97 -5.11
C THR A 114 13.01 1.59 -5.50
N ALA A 115 12.53 2.48 -4.62
CA ALA A 115 11.42 3.38 -4.89
C ALA A 115 11.87 4.80 -4.53
N THR A 116 12.01 5.65 -5.54
CA THR A 116 12.45 7.03 -5.39
C THR A 116 11.25 7.97 -5.38
N ILE A 117 11.12 8.77 -4.33
CA ILE A 117 10.21 9.92 -4.32
C ILE A 117 10.90 11.03 -5.12
N ASP A 118 10.41 11.28 -6.33
CA ASP A 118 11.04 12.19 -7.27
C ASP A 118 10.53 13.62 -7.11
N LYS A 119 9.22 13.80 -6.91
CA LYS A 119 8.61 15.11 -6.66
C LYS A 119 7.50 15.01 -5.61
N ILE A 120 7.36 16.08 -4.85
CA ILE A 120 6.29 16.28 -3.88
C ILE A 120 5.60 17.58 -4.31
N THR A 121 4.30 17.57 -4.54
CA THR A 121 3.53 18.77 -4.88
C THR A 121 2.52 19.02 -3.77
N ILE A 122 2.39 20.28 -3.36
CA ILE A 122 1.45 20.73 -2.34
C ILE A 122 0.48 21.69 -3.04
N ASN A 123 -0.80 21.31 -3.09
CA ASN A 123 -1.89 22.07 -3.74
C ASN A 123 -2.61 22.99 -2.74
#